data_AF-A0A6I9NBS2-F1
#
_entry.id   AF-A0A6I9NBS2-F1
#
_cell.length_a   1.000
_cell.length_b   1.000
_cell.length_c   1.000
_cell.angle_alpha   90.00
_cell.angle_beta   90.00
_cell.angle_gamma   90.00
#
_symmetry.space_group_name_H-M   'P 1'
#
loop_
_entity.id
_entity.type
_entity.pdbx_description
1 polymer ?
#
loop_
_entity_poly.entity_id
_entity_poly.type
_entity_poly.pdbx_seq_one_letter_code
_entity_poly.pdbx_strand_id
1 'polypeptide(L)'
;EHNLDKRAELMLKQAARLDCRQFVSPRDVTSGNSKLNLAFVANLFNMHPALQKTHINGNDIDPAEIAPETNEEKTFRNWMNSLGVSPYVNHLCWDLCDGLVILQLCEKVNVPVNWKKVNNPPYPVLGANMKKLENCNYAVELGRDVAHFSLVGIGGENLNSGSRMHTLALVWQLMRRFMLHPCCLAKTNCP
;
A
#
# COMPACT_ATOMS: atom_id res chain seq x y z
N GLU A 1 -0.09 8.62 41.12
CA GLU A 1 -0.53 7.27 41.56
C GLU A 1 0.47 6.24 41.03
N HIS A 2 1.11 5.43 41.88
CA HIS A 2 2.33 4.66 41.52
C HIS A 2 2.07 3.17 41.16
N ASN A 3 0.84 2.68 41.29
CA ASN A 3 0.49 1.30 40.94
C ASN A 3 -0.16 1.25 39.55
N LEU A 4 0.56 0.66 38.59
CA LEU A 4 0.13 0.59 37.19
C LEU A 4 -1.07 -0.34 36.98
N ASP A 5 -1.16 -1.45 37.72
CA ASP A 5 -2.25 -2.43 37.58
C ASP A 5 -3.57 -1.84 38.07
N LYS A 6 -3.54 -1.11 39.20
CA LYS A 6 -4.70 -0.39 39.71
C LYS A 6 -5.17 0.67 38.72
N ARG A 7 -4.25 1.40 38.10
CA ARG A 7 -4.56 2.38 37.06
C ARG A 7 -5.20 1.74 35.82
N ALA A 8 -4.67 0.60 35.38
CA ALA A 8 -5.21 -0.15 34.25
C ALA A 8 -6.62 -0.70 34.55
N GLU A 9 -6.88 -1.21 35.75
CA GLU A 9 -8.23 -1.64 36.15
C GLU A 9 -9.22 -0.47 36.18
N LEU A 10 -8.81 0.70 36.67
CA LEU A 10 -9.66 1.90 36.62
C LEU A 10 -9.98 2.34 35.19
N MET A 11 -9.00 2.29 34.28
CA MET A 11 -9.21 2.56 32.86
C MET A 11 -10.24 1.58 32.26
N LEU A 12 -10.11 0.28 32.53
CA LEU A 12 -11.04 -0.73 32.01
C LEU A 12 -12.44 -0.61 32.60
N LYS A 13 -12.57 -0.15 33.85
CA LYS A 13 -13.87 0.20 34.44
C LYS A 13 -14.54 1.36 33.70
N GLN A 14 -13.78 2.38 33.26
CA GLN A 14 -14.37 3.45 32.45
C GLN A 14 -14.74 2.94 31.05
N ALA A 15 -13.90 2.11 30.43
CA ALA A 15 -14.22 1.50 29.13
C ALA A 15 -15.49 0.64 29.19
N ALA A 16 -15.74 -0.05 30.30
CA ALA A 16 -16.96 -0.83 30.50
C ALA A 16 -18.24 0.04 30.51
N ARG A 17 -18.15 1.29 30.96
CA ARG A 17 -19.28 2.24 30.92
C ARG A 17 -19.63 2.69 29.50
N LEU A 18 -18.68 2.56 28.57
CA LEU A 18 -18.83 2.83 27.14
C LEU A 18 -19.08 1.56 26.32
N ASP A 19 -19.28 0.42 27.00
CA ASP A 19 -19.40 -0.92 26.39
C ASP A 19 -18.19 -1.34 25.53
N CYS A 20 -17.00 -0.83 25.87
CA CYS A 20 -15.75 -1.01 25.12
C CYS A 20 -14.71 -1.90 25.83
N ARG A 21 -15.05 -2.50 26.98
CA ARG A 21 -14.13 -3.39 27.72
C ARG A 21 -14.06 -4.77 27.05
N GLN A 22 -13.32 -4.85 25.95
CA GLN A 22 -13.07 -6.09 25.21
C GLN A 22 -11.55 -6.33 25.05
N PHE A 23 -11.17 -7.58 24.81
CA PHE A 23 -9.81 -8.04 24.45
C PHE A 23 -8.71 -8.00 25.53
N VAL A 24 -8.74 -7.06 26.48
CA VAL A 24 -7.62 -6.82 27.43
C VAL A 24 -8.01 -6.99 28.90
N SER A 25 -7.08 -7.53 29.69
CA SER A 25 -7.08 -7.46 31.15
C SER A 25 -6.10 -6.37 31.66
N PRO A 26 -6.17 -5.94 32.94
CA PRO A 26 -5.23 -4.96 33.49
C PRO A 26 -3.76 -5.36 33.31
N ARG A 27 -3.49 -6.67 33.41
CA ARG A 27 -2.14 -7.23 33.25
C ARG A 27 -1.66 -7.17 31.80
N ASP A 28 -2.53 -7.31 30.81
CA ASP A 28 -2.17 -7.19 29.39
C ASP A 28 -1.78 -5.74 29.02
N VAL A 29 -2.45 -4.78 29.67
CA VAL A 29 -2.15 -3.36 29.55
C VAL A 29 -0.79 -3.05 30.17
N THR A 30 -0.51 -3.51 31.40
CA THR A 30 0.74 -3.20 32.09
C THR A 30 1.94 -3.99 31.59
N SER A 31 1.73 -5.20 31.07
CA SER A 31 2.77 -6.00 30.40
C SER A 31 3.10 -5.53 28.98
N GLY A 32 2.29 -4.63 28.41
CA GLY A 32 2.55 -4.05 27.09
C GLY A 32 2.25 -5.00 25.92
N ASN A 33 1.24 -5.87 26.03
CA ASN A 33 0.85 -6.75 24.92
C ASN A 33 0.29 -5.95 23.73
N SER A 34 1.13 -5.71 22.72
CA SER A 34 0.80 -4.81 21.60
C SER A 34 -0.43 -5.25 20.80
N LYS A 35 -0.67 -6.55 20.64
CA LYS A 35 -1.81 -7.06 19.87
C LYS A 35 -3.14 -6.82 20.60
N LEU A 36 -3.20 -7.18 21.88
CA LEU A 36 -4.42 -7.00 22.67
C LEU A 36 -4.70 -5.51 22.92
N ASN A 37 -3.66 -4.72 23.20
CA ASN A 37 -3.81 -3.27 23.39
C ASN A 37 -4.28 -2.58 22.09
N LEU A 38 -3.76 -2.98 20.93
CA LEU A 38 -4.23 -2.45 19.65
C LEU A 38 -5.70 -2.81 19.39
N ALA A 39 -6.11 -4.06 19.67
CA ALA A 39 -7.50 -4.48 19.53
C ALA A 39 -8.45 -3.68 20.44
N PHE A 40 -8.03 -3.43 21.70
CA PHE A 40 -8.78 -2.59 22.63
C PHE A 40 -8.97 -1.15 22.11
N VAL A 41 -7.90 -0.51 21.65
CA VAL A 41 -7.95 0.86 21.11
C VAL A 41 -8.79 0.92 19.82
N ALA A 42 -8.64 -0.05 18.93
CA ALA A 42 -9.42 -0.13 17.69
C ALA A 42 -10.92 -0.28 17.99
N ASN A 43 -11.29 -1.13 18.96
CA ASN A 43 -12.67 -1.28 19.39
C ASN A 43 -13.24 0.02 19.95
N LEU A 44 -12.47 0.72 20.80
CA LEU A 44 -12.87 2.00 21.36
C LEU A 44 -13.12 3.05 20.26
N PHE A 45 -12.24 3.13 19.26
CA PHE A 45 -12.40 4.04 18.13
C PHE A 45 -13.60 3.69 17.25
N ASN A 46 -13.82 2.41 16.96
CA ASN A 46 -14.96 1.98 16.14
C ASN A 46 -16.31 2.26 16.81
N MET A 47 -16.39 2.16 18.14
CA MET A 47 -17.60 2.41 18.91
C MET A 47 -17.83 3.89 19.21
N HIS A 48 -16.76 4.64 19.51
CA HIS A 48 -16.82 6.05 19.87
C HIS A 48 -15.73 6.87 19.16
N PRO A 49 -15.86 7.13 17.84
CA PRO A 49 -14.84 7.87 17.08
C PRO A 49 -14.64 9.32 17.57
N ALA A 50 -15.69 9.91 18.17
CA ALA A 50 -15.75 11.31 18.62
C ALA A 50 -15.31 12.36 17.58
N LEU A 51 -15.34 12.00 16.29
CA LEU A 51 -15.02 12.90 15.18
C LEU A 51 -16.20 13.84 14.92
N GLN A 52 -15.98 15.14 15.07
CA GLN A 52 -16.92 16.14 14.57
C GLN A 52 -16.86 16.12 13.03
N LYS A 53 -18.01 16.02 12.36
CA LYS A 53 -18.08 16.28 10.92
C LYS A 53 -17.71 17.74 10.70
N THR A 54 -16.54 17.99 10.13
CA THR A 54 -16.09 19.33 9.77
C THR A 54 -16.97 19.86 8.66
N HIS A 55 -18.05 20.56 9.00
CA HIS A 55 -18.63 21.58 8.13
C HIS A 55 -17.75 22.82 8.21
N ILE A 56 -16.54 22.75 7.65
CA ILE A 56 -15.69 23.93 7.48
C ILE A 56 -15.88 24.39 6.06
N ASN A 57 -16.60 25.51 5.94
CA ASN A 57 -16.85 26.21 4.69
C ASN A 57 -15.54 26.54 3.96
N GLY A 58 -15.38 26.07 2.73
CA GLY A 58 -14.41 26.60 1.76
C GLY A 58 -13.07 25.89 1.69
N ASN A 59 -13.08 24.58 1.40
CA ASN A 59 -12.18 23.85 0.48
C ASN A 59 -12.31 22.37 0.82
N ASP A 60 -13.04 21.67 -0.05
CA ASP A 60 -13.43 20.26 0.07
C ASP A 60 -12.22 19.33 0.30
N ILE A 61 -12.25 18.60 1.41
CA ILE A 61 -11.79 17.23 1.49
C ILE A 61 -12.83 16.50 2.35
N ASP A 62 -13.90 16.04 1.72
CA ASP A 62 -14.79 15.08 2.34
C ASP A 62 -13.94 13.84 2.67
N PRO A 63 -13.99 13.24 3.88
CA PRO A 63 -13.43 11.90 4.09
C PRO A 63 -13.97 10.86 3.08
N ALA A 64 -15.09 11.16 2.41
CA ALA A 64 -15.62 10.41 1.26
C ALA A 64 -14.93 10.70 -0.10
N GLU A 65 -14.08 11.72 -0.21
CA GLU A 65 -13.27 12.02 -1.41
C GLU A 65 -11.95 11.24 -1.48
N ILE A 66 -11.58 10.49 -0.43
CA ILE A 66 -10.78 9.28 -0.65
C ILE A 66 -11.73 8.30 -1.35
N ALA A 67 -11.81 8.43 -2.66
CA ALA A 67 -12.61 7.54 -3.49
C ALA A 67 -12.31 6.11 -3.03
N PRO A 68 -13.33 5.33 -2.63
CA PRO A 68 -13.10 4.00 -2.11
C PRO A 68 -12.27 3.22 -3.12
N GLU A 69 -11.26 2.51 -2.61
CA GLU A 69 -10.43 1.62 -3.43
C GLU A 69 -11.37 0.72 -4.24
N THR A 70 -11.20 0.69 -5.56
CA THR A 70 -12.03 -0.17 -6.38
C THR A 70 -11.67 -1.63 -6.15
N ASN A 71 -12.62 -2.54 -6.40
CA ASN A 71 -12.36 -3.97 -6.33
C ASN A 71 -11.17 -4.40 -7.21
N GLU A 72 -10.97 -3.70 -8.34
CA GLU A 72 -9.84 -3.90 -9.24
C GLU A 72 -8.51 -3.51 -8.60
N GLU A 73 -8.43 -2.31 -8.00
CA GLU A 73 -7.23 -1.86 -7.27
C GLU A 73 -6.87 -2.81 -6.14
N LYS A 74 -7.87 -3.22 -5.37
CA LYS A 74 -7.71 -4.19 -4.28
C LYS A 74 -7.17 -5.52 -4.79
N THR A 75 -7.69 -6.00 -5.93
CA THR A 75 -7.24 -7.24 -6.55
C THR A 75 -5.78 -7.15 -6.98
N PHE A 76 -5.40 -6.06 -7.66
CA PHE A 76 -4.02 -5.85 -8.09
C PHE A 76 -3.05 -5.67 -6.94
N ARG A 77 -3.43 -4.90 -5.91
CA ARG A 77 -2.63 -4.73 -4.68
C ARG A 77 -2.38 -6.08 -4.00
N ASN A 78 -3.43 -6.87 -3.81
CA ASN A 78 -3.30 -8.18 -3.18
C ASN A 78 -2.43 -9.14 -4.01
N TRP A 79 -2.57 -9.09 -5.34
CA TRP A 79 -1.75 -9.87 -6.26
C TRP A 79 -0.27 -9.49 -6.18
N MET A 80 0.10 -8.22 -6.24
CA MET A 80 1.52 -7.84 -6.13
C MET A 80 2.12 -8.13 -4.76
N ASN A 81 1.36 -7.89 -3.69
CA ASN A 81 1.81 -8.21 -2.33
C ASN A 81 2.00 -9.73 -2.13
N SER A 82 1.19 -10.58 -2.77
CA SER A 82 1.37 -12.03 -2.71
C SER A 82 2.61 -12.52 -3.48
N LEU A 83 3.10 -11.75 -4.45
CA LEU A 83 4.36 -12.01 -5.16
C LEU A 83 5.62 -11.60 -4.36
N GLY A 84 5.43 -10.97 -3.20
CA GLY A 84 6.53 -10.55 -2.31
C GLY A 84 7.28 -9.33 -2.80
N VAL A 85 6.59 -8.33 -3.36
CA VAL A 85 7.20 -7.02 -3.70
C VAL A 85 7.59 -6.26 -2.43
N SER A 86 8.58 -5.38 -2.55
CA SER A 86 9.07 -4.52 -1.46
C SER A 86 9.30 -3.10 -1.98
N PRO A 87 8.69 -2.05 -1.40
CA PRO A 87 7.88 -2.05 -0.17
C PRO A 87 6.48 -2.66 -0.33
N TYR A 88 5.82 -2.96 0.79
CA TYR A 88 4.44 -3.44 0.81
C TYR A 88 3.49 -2.36 0.27
N VAL A 89 2.64 -2.74 -0.69
CA VAL A 89 1.74 -1.81 -1.36
C VAL A 89 0.45 -1.66 -0.56
N ASN A 90 0.17 -0.45 -0.10
CA ASN A 90 -1.05 -0.09 0.59
C ASN A 90 -2.00 0.66 -0.35
N HIS A 91 -1.46 1.57 -1.16
CA HIS A 91 -2.20 2.38 -2.10
C HIS A 91 -1.60 2.29 -3.51
N LEU A 92 -2.30 1.57 -4.39
CA LEU A 92 -1.80 1.18 -5.71
C LEU A 92 -1.22 2.35 -6.53
N CYS A 93 -1.95 3.46 -6.64
CA CYS A 93 -1.53 4.56 -7.51
C CYS A 93 -0.37 5.40 -6.94
N TRP A 94 -0.18 5.41 -5.62
CA TRP A 94 0.82 6.26 -4.96
C TRP A 94 2.12 5.52 -4.70
N ASP A 95 2.02 4.26 -4.28
CA ASP A 95 3.19 3.44 -3.95
C ASP A 95 3.95 2.99 -5.21
N LEU A 96 3.34 3.09 -6.40
CA LEU A 96 3.96 2.75 -7.68
C LEU A 96 4.61 3.94 -8.38
N CYS A 97 4.47 5.17 -7.87
CA CYS A 97 4.98 6.40 -8.49
C CYS A 97 6.52 6.46 -8.64
N ASP A 98 7.26 5.66 -7.88
CA ASP A 98 8.72 5.59 -7.97
C ASP A 98 9.23 4.58 -9.02
N GLY A 99 8.30 3.80 -9.60
CA GLY A 99 8.56 2.76 -10.60
C GLY A 99 9.20 1.49 -10.05
N LEU A 100 9.64 1.42 -8.79
CA LEU A 100 10.40 0.29 -8.26
C LEU A 100 9.55 -0.98 -8.16
N VAL A 101 8.33 -0.86 -7.62
CA VAL A 101 7.40 -1.99 -7.53
C VAL A 101 7.05 -2.51 -8.93
N ILE A 102 6.86 -1.62 -9.91
CA ILE A 102 6.56 -2.01 -11.30
C ILE A 102 7.74 -2.79 -11.89
N LEU A 103 8.97 -2.34 -11.67
CA LEU A 103 10.18 -3.03 -12.13
C LEU A 103 10.35 -4.40 -11.45
N GLN A 104 10.06 -4.52 -10.15
CA GLN A 104 10.05 -5.83 -9.49
C GLN A 104 9.00 -6.77 -10.11
N LEU A 105 7.80 -6.26 -10.40
CA LEU A 105 6.76 -7.03 -11.08
C LEU A 105 7.21 -7.46 -12.48
N CYS A 106 7.94 -6.63 -13.23
CA CYS A 106 8.53 -7.02 -14.51
C CYS A 106 9.38 -8.29 -14.38
N GLU A 107 10.25 -8.40 -13.37
CA GLU A 107 11.03 -9.63 -13.14
C GLU A 107 10.14 -10.83 -12.82
N LYS A 108 9.11 -10.64 -11.98
CA LYS A 108 8.16 -11.71 -11.61
C LYS A 108 7.38 -12.25 -12.82
N VAL A 109 7.21 -11.44 -13.86
CA VAL A 109 6.58 -11.84 -15.13
C VAL A 109 7.57 -12.24 -16.23
N ASN A 110 8.81 -12.58 -15.83
CA ASN A 110 9.92 -12.95 -16.71
C ASN A 110 10.25 -11.87 -17.77
N VAL A 111 10.20 -10.60 -17.41
CA VAL A 111 10.76 -9.50 -18.19
C VAL A 111 12.08 -9.10 -17.54
N PRO A 112 13.23 -9.25 -18.22
CA PRO A 112 14.53 -8.98 -17.62
C PRO A 112 14.71 -7.49 -17.32
N VAL A 113 15.05 -7.17 -16.06
CA VAL A 113 15.29 -5.81 -15.60
C VAL A 113 16.79 -5.61 -15.36
N ASN A 114 17.34 -4.52 -15.89
CA ASN A 114 18.71 -4.12 -15.60
C ASN A 114 18.74 -3.16 -14.40
N TRP A 115 18.90 -3.71 -13.21
CA TRP A 115 18.96 -2.95 -11.95
C TRP A 115 20.09 -1.91 -11.88
N LYS A 116 21.11 -1.98 -12.75
CA LYS A 116 22.15 -0.95 -12.83
C LYS A 116 21.63 0.38 -13.38
N LYS A 117 20.53 0.36 -14.14
CA LYS A 117 19.86 1.58 -14.65
C LYS A 117 18.82 2.13 -13.68
N VAL A 118 18.50 1.41 -12.60
CA VAL A 118 17.40 1.75 -11.69
C VAL A 118 17.92 2.62 -10.56
N ASN A 119 17.23 3.72 -10.29
CA ASN A 119 17.53 4.62 -9.19
C ASN A 119 16.82 4.16 -7.92
N ASN A 120 17.58 3.80 -6.89
CA ASN A 120 17.06 3.35 -5.60
C ASN A 120 17.01 4.50 -4.57
N PRO A 121 16.08 4.47 -3.61
CA PRO A 121 16.10 5.38 -2.46
C PRO A 121 17.34 5.13 -1.58
N PRO A 122 17.78 6.13 -0.79
CA PRO A 122 17.19 7.45 -0.62
C PRO A 122 17.46 8.39 -1.82
N TYR A 123 16.41 9.06 -2.29
CA TYR A 123 16.55 10.02 -3.38
C TYR A 123 17.07 11.38 -2.86
N PRO A 124 17.93 12.08 -3.62
CA PRO A 124 18.31 13.44 -3.29
C PRO A 124 17.09 14.36 -3.22
N VAL A 125 17.04 15.27 -2.23
CA VAL A 125 15.92 16.21 -2.04
C VAL A 125 15.66 17.01 -3.33
N LEU A 126 16.73 17.46 -3.97
CA LEU A 126 16.66 18.10 -5.28
C LEU A 126 16.74 17.02 -6.38
N GLY A 127 15.68 16.92 -7.20
CA GLY A 127 15.65 15.99 -8.33
C GLY A 127 15.12 14.59 -8.01
N ALA A 128 14.58 14.33 -6.81
CA ALA A 128 13.92 13.07 -6.48
C ALA A 128 12.88 12.65 -7.54
N ASN A 129 12.04 13.59 -7.98
CA ASN A 129 11.01 13.32 -8.98
C ASN A 129 11.61 12.92 -10.34
N MET A 130 12.74 13.50 -10.74
CA MET A 130 13.43 13.12 -11.98
C MET A 130 13.95 11.68 -11.90
N LYS A 131 14.50 11.28 -10.75
CA LYS A 131 14.98 9.90 -10.53
C LYS A 131 13.86 8.87 -10.54
N LYS A 132 12.71 9.20 -9.93
CA LYS A 132 11.49 8.40 -10.02
C LYS A 132 10.97 8.33 -11.45
N LEU A 133 10.98 9.44 -12.18
CA LEU A 133 10.52 9.50 -13.57
C LEU A 133 11.41 8.67 -14.50
N GLU A 134 12.73 8.69 -14.31
CA GLU A 134 13.68 7.80 -15.01
C GLU A 134 13.29 6.33 -14.81
N ASN A 135 12.96 5.90 -13.58
CA ASN A 135 12.52 4.54 -13.30
C ASN A 135 11.19 4.21 -14.00
N CYS A 136 10.20 5.10 -13.92
CA CYS A 136 8.89 4.91 -14.58
C CYS A 136 9.04 4.82 -16.10
N ASN A 137 9.87 5.68 -16.71
CA ASN A 137 10.16 5.64 -18.13
C ASN A 137 10.81 4.30 -18.52
N TYR A 138 11.75 3.81 -17.70
CA TYR A 138 12.38 2.51 -17.94
C TYR A 138 11.38 1.35 -17.83
N ALA A 139 10.45 1.40 -16.86
CA ALA A 139 9.39 0.39 -16.75
C ALA A 139 8.47 0.37 -17.98
N VAL A 140 8.12 1.53 -18.53
CA VAL A 140 7.32 1.65 -19.77
C VAL A 140 8.11 1.16 -20.98
N GLU A 141 9.40 1.48 -21.08
CA GLU A 141 10.30 0.97 -22.13
C GLU A 141 10.35 -0.56 -22.13
N LEU A 142 10.56 -1.18 -20.96
CA LEU A 142 10.54 -2.65 -20.83
C LEU A 142 9.18 -3.24 -21.22
N GLY A 143 8.09 -2.62 -20.79
CA GLY A 143 6.74 -3.06 -21.13
C GLY A 143 6.49 -3.05 -22.64
N ARG A 144 6.90 -1.99 -23.32
CA ARG A 144 6.71 -1.82 -24.78
C ARG A 144 7.67 -2.68 -25.60
N ASP A 145 8.96 -2.59 -25.30
CA ASP A 145 10.01 -3.06 -26.21
C ASP A 145 10.38 -4.53 -25.94
N VAL A 146 10.21 -5.01 -24.69
CA VAL A 146 10.55 -6.39 -24.30
C VAL A 146 9.31 -7.24 -24.06
N ALA A 147 8.31 -6.71 -23.35
CA ALA A 147 7.09 -7.45 -23.05
C ALA A 147 6.02 -7.34 -24.16
N HIS A 148 6.20 -6.44 -25.12
CA HIS A 148 5.29 -6.15 -26.23
C HIS A 148 3.87 -5.78 -25.78
N PHE A 149 3.78 -5.02 -24.70
CA PHE A 149 2.53 -4.47 -24.20
C PHE A 149 2.01 -3.33 -25.07
N SER A 150 0.69 -3.22 -25.15
CA SER A 150 0.03 -2.10 -25.82
C SER A 150 0.01 -0.90 -24.87
N LEU A 151 1.02 -0.05 -24.95
CA LEU A 151 1.20 1.13 -24.11
C LEU A 151 1.00 2.44 -24.87
N VAL A 152 0.06 2.47 -25.82
CA VAL A 152 -0.27 3.68 -26.59
C VAL A 152 -0.82 4.75 -25.65
N GLY A 153 -0.14 5.90 -25.59
CA GLY A 153 -0.51 7.00 -24.70
C GLY A 153 -0.15 6.82 -23.23
N ILE A 154 0.55 5.74 -22.86
CA ILE A 154 1.08 5.53 -21.50
C ILE A 154 2.57 5.92 -21.49
N GLY A 155 2.91 7.00 -20.80
CA GLY A 155 4.29 7.42 -20.53
C GLY A 155 4.68 7.25 -19.07
N GLY A 156 5.98 7.37 -18.77
CA GLY A 156 6.47 7.33 -17.39
C GLY A 156 5.97 8.51 -16.55
N GLU A 157 5.65 9.65 -17.19
CA GLU A 157 5.02 10.80 -16.53
C GLU A 157 3.64 10.44 -15.93
N ASN A 158 2.83 9.65 -16.64
CA ASN A 158 1.53 9.21 -16.14
C ASN A 158 1.66 8.32 -14.91
N LEU A 159 2.69 7.47 -14.86
CA LEU A 159 2.94 6.61 -13.70
C LEU A 159 3.48 7.42 -12.53
N ASN A 160 4.45 8.30 -12.78
CA ASN A 160 5.07 9.13 -11.75
C ASN A 160 4.05 10.08 -11.09
N SER A 161 3.12 10.64 -11.88
CA SER A 161 2.03 11.48 -11.40
C SER A 161 0.91 10.72 -10.68
N GLY A 162 0.96 9.38 -10.63
CA GLY A 162 -0.06 8.55 -9.97
C GLY A 162 -1.37 8.46 -10.76
N SER A 163 -1.31 8.53 -12.09
CA SER A 163 -2.51 8.45 -12.92
C SER A 163 -3.17 7.07 -12.82
N ARG A 164 -4.36 7.03 -12.21
CA ARG A 164 -5.13 5.80 -11.94
C ARG A 164 -5.33 4.94 -13.18
N MET A 165 -5.86 5.53 -14.25
CA MET A 165 -6.18 4.82 -15.50
C MET A 165 -4.95 4.16 -16.11
N HIS A 166 -3.84 4.90 -16.25
CA HIS A 166 -2.62 4.39 -16.88
C HIS A 166 -1.92 3.34 -16.00
N THR A 167 -1.93 3.52 -14.68
CA THR A 167 -1.38 2.55 -13.73
C THR A 167 -2.15 1.23 -13.78
N LEU A 168 -3.49 1.28 -13.74
CA LEU A 168 -4.33 0.10 -13.85
C LEU A 168 -4.14 -0.62 -15.19
N ALA A 169 -4.07 0.13 -16.30
CA ALA A 169 -3.86 -0.45 -17.62
C ALA A 169 -2.52 -1.20 -17.74
N LEU A 170 -1.44 -0.68 -17.16
CA LEU A 170 -0.14 -1.35 -17.14
C LEU A 170 -0.14 -2.58 -16.24
N VAL A 171 -0.67 -2.45 -15.02
CA VAL A 171 -0.72 -3.54 -14.03
C VAL A 171 -1.59 -4.69 -14.54
N TRP A 172 -2.70 -4.40 -15.22
CA TRP A 172 -3.52 -5.43 -15.88
C TRP A 172 -2.72 -6.22 -16.92
N GLN A 173 -1.90 -5.57 -17.76
CA GLN A 173 -1.09 -6.27 -18.76
C GLN A 173 0.00 -7.14 -18.10
N LEU A 174 0.60 -6.65 -17.01
CA LEU A 174 1.54 -7.45 -16.20
C LEU A 174 0.85 -8.69 -15.61
N MET A 175 -0.30 -8.52 -14.97
CA MET A 175 -1.06 -9.63 -14.39
C MET A 175 -1.51 -10.64 -15.46
N ARG A 176 -1.98 -10.15 -16.61
CA ARG A 176 -2.37 -11.00 -17.75
C ARG A 176 -1.18 -11.82 -18.24
N ARG A 177 0.01 -11.21 -18.39
CA ARG A 177 1.23 -11.93 -18.79
C ARG A 177 1.62 -13.00 -17.77
N PHE A 178 1.54 -12.68 -16.47
CA PHE A 178 1.82 -13.63 -15.39
C PHE A 178 0.95 -14.88 -15.50
N MET A 179 -0.35 -14.69 -15.74
CA MET A 179 -1.32 -15.79 -15.86
C MET A 179 -1.13 -16.63 -17.13
N LEU A 180 -0.73 -16.00 -18.25
CA LEU A 180 -0.58 -16.69 -19.54
C LEU A 180 0.75 -17.43 -19.71
N HIS A 181 1.73 -17.23 -18.83
CA HIS A 181 3.02 -17.91 -18.88
C HIS A 181 3.20 -18.83 -17.65
N PRO A 182 2.87 -20.14 -17.75
CA PRO A 182 2.98 -21.09 -16.63
C PRO A 182 4.38 -21.19 -16.01
N CYS A 183 5.42 -20.90 -16.79
CA CYS A 183 6.81 -20.88 -16.31
C CYS A 183 7.06 -19.80 -15.24
N CYS A 184 6.24 -18.74 -15.16
CA CYS A 184 6.29 -17.74 -14.10
C CYS A 184 5.82 -18.33 -12.74
N LEU A 185 4.80 -19.20 -12.75
CA LEU A 185 4.25 -19.85 -11.55
C LEU A 185 5.21 -20.90 -10.96
N ALA A 186 6.03 -21.52 -11.79
CA ALA A 186 6.98 -22.55 -11.35
C ALA A 186 8.16 -21.96 -10.54
N LYS A 187 8.57 -20.71 -10.81
CA LYS A 187 9.70 -20.05 -10.11
C LYS A 187 9.33 -19.48 -8.74
N THR A 188 8.06 -19.15 -8.49
CA THR A 188 7.61 -18.61 -7.19
C THR A 188 7.43 -19.68 -6.11
N ASN A 189 7.52 -20.96 -6.47
CA ASN A 189 7.36 -22.10 -5.56
C ASN A 189 8.67 -22.81 -5.19
N CYS A 190 9.84 -22.24 -5.52
CA CYS A 190 11.11 -22.76 -4.99
C CYS A 190 11.45 -22.06 -3.66
N PRO A 191 11.68 -22.83 -2.58
CA PRO A 191 11.98 -22.30 -1.24
C PRO A 191 13.31 -21.55 -1.16
#